data_AF-A0A848X5P5-F1
#
_entry.id   AF-A0A848X5P5-F1
#
_cell.length_a   1.000
_cell.length_b   1.000
_cell.length_c   1.000
_cell.angle_alpha   90.00
_cell.angle_beta   90.00
_cell.angle_gamma   90.00
#
_symmetry.space_group_name_H-M   'P 1'
#
loop_
_entity.id
_entity.type
_entity.pdbx_description
1 polymer ?
#
loop_
_entity_poly.entity_id
_entity_poly.type
_entity_poly.pdbx_seq_one_letter_code
_entity_poly.pdbx_strand_id
1 'polypeptide(L)'
;PGHEVRLIAREDRFGRGGDHTAFNRRGYAGVRFSESRENYSRQHMPADTLGGVDFHYLAQNTRVNVAGVATMALAPPAPDVSGGGGPMLGRGESGYDAAMRWQPSPGAAGYRVVWRTAWTPDWEHELYVGDVTEYTLPDISIDDYIFGVAAVGPEGHESMVTAYVRPPRARSDIREVGR
;
A
#
# COMPACT_ATOMS: atom_id res chain seq x y z
N PRO A 1 7.93 14.47 11.75
CA PRO A 1 8.44 13.77 12.96
C PRO A 1 9.91 13.41 12.79
N GLY A 2 10.79 13.79 13.73
CA GLY A 2 12.21 13.43 13.69
C GLY A 2 12.52 11.97 14.06
N HIS A 3 11.58 11.06 13.82
CA HIS A 3 11.71 9.64 14.11
C HIS A 3 11.83 8.89 12.78
N GLU A 4 12.98 8.29 12.53
CA GLU A 4 13.26 7.57 11.30
C GLU A 4 12.56 6.21 11.32
N VAL A 5 11.70 5.97 10.32
CA VAL A 5 11.03 4.69 10.11
C VAL A 5 11.68 4.02 8.91
N ARG A 6 12.21 2.81 9.12
CA ARG A 6 12.76 1.99 8.04
C ARG A 6 11.73 0.94 7.62
N LEU A 7 11.30 1.01 6.37
CA LEU A 7 10.45 0.00 5.77
C LEU A 7 11.26 -1.27 5.47
N ILE A 8 10.63 -2.43 5.64
CA ILE A 8 11.22 -3.72 5.28
C ILE A 8 10.16 -4.50 4.50
N ALA A 9 10.40 -4.70 3.20
CA ALA A 9 9.49 -5.39 2.29
C ALA A 9 9.58 -6.92 2.42
N ARG A 10 9.30 -7.42 3.63
CA ARG A 10 9.15 -8.84 3.94
C ARG A 10 8.15 -9.00 5.07
N GLU A 11 7.59 -10.19 5.23
CA GLU A 11 6.59 -10.47 6.26
C GLU A 11 7.11 -10.18 7.69
N ASP A 12 8.34 -10.60 8.02
CA ASP A 12 8.98 -10.32 9.31
C ASP A 12 10.51 -10.58 9.26
N ARG A 13 11.21 -10.31 10.37
CA ARG A 13 12.58 -10.71 10.64
C ARG A 13 12.69 -12.23 10.72
N PHE A 14 13.83 -12.79 10.29
CA PHE A 14 14.05 -14.23 10.34
C PHE A 14 13.91 -14.80 11.76
N GLY A 15 13.21 -15.91 11.91
CA GLY A 15 12.94 -16.55 13.20
C GLY A 15 11.94 -15.79 14.08
N ARG A 16 11.25 -14.78 13.55
CA ARG A 16 10.20 -14.02 14.25
C ARG A 16 8.83 -14.22 13.61
N GLY A 17 7.82 -13.89 14.39
CA GLY A 17 6.44 -13.73 13.95
C GLY A 17 5.70 -12.76 14.87
N GLY A 18 4.44 -12.54 14.55
CA GLY A 18 3.51 -11.73 15.31
C GLY A 18 2.08 -12.00 14.85
N ASP A 19 1.10 -11.37 15.49
CA ASP A 19 -0.31 -11.60 15.16
C ASP A 19 -0.66 -11.20 13.71
N HIS A 20 0.09 -10.27 13.11
CA HIS A 20 -0.09 -9.82 11.73
C HIS A 20 0.05 -10.96 10.71
N THR A 21 0.88 -11.98 11.00
CA THR A 21 1.09 -13.15 10.14
C THR A 21 -0.23 -13.88 9.84
N ALA A 22 -1.15 -13.99 10.81
CA ALA A 22 -2.43 -14.67 10.60
C ALA A 22 -3.35 -13.90 9.64
N PHE A 23 -3.24 -12.58 9.59
CA PHE A 23 -3.97 -11.71 8.66
C PHE A 23 -3.38 -11.80 7.26
N ASN A 24 -2.04 -11.68 7.14
CA ASN A 24 -1.32 -11.81 5.87
C ASN A 24 -1.63 -13.13 5.16
N ARG A 25 -1.61 -14.25 5.89
CA ARG A 25 -1.95 -15.58 5.36
C ARG A 25 -3.38 -15.71 4.86
N ARG A 26 -4.28 -14.83 5.28
CA ARG A 26 -5.67 -14.76 4.81
C ARG A 26 -5.88 -13.69 3.73
N GLY A 27 -4.82 -13.07 3.24
CA GLY A 27 -4.86 -12.06 2.18
C GLY A 27 -5.18 -10.65 2.65
N TYR A 28 -5.19 -10.40 3.97
CA TYR A 28 -5.33 -9.05 4.51
C TYR A 28 -3.97 -8.35 4.59
N ALA A 29 -3.93 -7.04 4.37
CA ALA A 29 -2.72 -6.24 4.59
C ALA A 29 -2.44 -6.12 6.09
N GLY A 30 -1.43 -6.84 6.58
CA GLY A 30 -0.95 -6.80 7.96
C GLY A 30 0.46 -6.20 8.05
N VAL A 31 0.57 -5.05 8.72
CA VAL A 31 1.84 -4.36 8.98
C VAL A 31 2.23 -4.51 10.45
N ARG A 32 3.52 -4.79 10.70
CA ARG A 32 4.08 -4.86 12.06
C ARG A 32 5.05 -3.72 12.29
N PHE A 33 4.86 -3.00 13.39
CA PHE A 33 5.88 -2.13 13.96
C PHE A 33 6.71 -2.93 14.97
N SER A 34 8.03 -2.86 14.84
CA SER A 34 8.95 -3.55 15.74
C SER A 34 10.11 -2.64 16.08
N GLU A 35 10.72 -2.87 17.24
CA GLU A 35 11.94 -2.18 17.64
C GLU A 35 13.02 -2.35 16.56
N SER A 36 13.67 -1.24 16.19
CA SER A 36 14.66 -1.22 15.11
C SER A 36 15.85 -2.17 15.38
N ARG A 37 16.27 -2.25 16.65
CA ARG A 37 17.34 -3.13 17.14
C ARG A 37 16.93 -3.75 18.46
N GLU A 38 16.49 -5.00 18.39
CA GLU A 38 16.00 -5.74 19.55
C GLU A 38 17.11 -6.03 20.57
N ASN A 39 16.81 -5.79 21.85
CA ASN A 39 17.72 -6.12 22.93
C ASN A 39 17.53 -7.56 23.44
N TYR A 40 18.24 -8.49 22.82
CA TYR A 40 18.19 -9.92 23.15
C TYR A 40 18.64 -10.27 24.57
N SER A 41 19.39 -9.40 25.26
CA SER A 41 19.82 -9.68 26.64
C SER A 41 18.66 -9.54 27.65
N ARG A 42 17.54 -8.94 27.23
CA ARG A 42 16.36 -8.72 28.06
C ARG A 42 15.14 -9.50 27.58
N GLN A 43 15.03 -9.76 26.29
CA GLN A 43 13.88 -10.51 25.74
C GLN A 43 13.71 -11.88 26.39
N HIS A 44 12.48 -12.19 26.82
CA HIS A 44 12.11 -13.49 27.41
C HIS A 44 12.95 -13.86 28.64
N MET A 45 13.52 -12.86 29.32
CA MET A 45 14.25 -13.01 30.57
C MET A 45 13.46 -12.36 31.70
N PRO A 46 13.65 -12.77 32.98
CA PRO A 46 13.02 -12.09 34.12
C PRO A 46 13.33 -10.59 34.23
N ALA A 47 14.38 -10.11 33.56
CA ALA A 47 14.75 -8.70 33.48
C ALA A 47 13.94 -7.88 32.46
N ASP A 48 13.06 -8.53 31.70
CA ASP A 48 12.07 -7.90 30.81
C ASP A 48 11.00 -7.19 31.64
N THR A 49 11.32 -5.97 32.06
CA THR A 49 10.54 -5.17 33.02
C THR A 49 10.50 -3.72 32.54
N LEU A 50 9.63 -2.91 33.15
CA LEU A 50 9.53 -1.47 32.83
C LEU A 50 10.87 -0.73 32.95
N GLY A 51 11.79 -1.19 33.80
CA GLY A 51 13.13 -0.61 33.92
C GLY A 51 14.02 -0.77 32.69
N GLY A 52 13.62 -1.61 31.71
CA GLY A 52 14.29 -1.74 30.42
C GLY A 52 13.68 -0.90 29.29
N VAL A 53 12.60 -0.18 29.56
CA VAL A 53 11.84 0.58 28.55
C VAL A 53 12.40 1.99 28.41
N ASP A 54 12.75 2.37 27.19
CA ASP A 54 12.92 3.78 26.83
C ASP A 54 11.55 4.38 26.50
N PHE A 55 11.00 5.17 27.42
CA PHE A 55 9.68 5.78 27.27
C PHE A 55 9.64 6.85 26.17
N HIS A 56 10.76 7.52 25.87
CA HIS A 56 10.81 8.48 24.78
C HIS A 56 10.71 7.75 23.43
N TYR A 57 11.48 6.66 23.26
CA TYR A 57 11.39 5.82 22.07
C TYR A 57 10.00 5.18 21.91
N LEU A 58 9.42 4.66 23.00
CA LEU A 58 8.06 4.13 23.00
C LEU A 58 7.05 5.18 22.55
N ALA A 59 7.12 6.40 23.09
CA ALA A 59 6.22 7.49 22.70
C ALA A 59 6.34 7.84 21.21
N GLN A 60 7.54 7.84 20.63
CA GLN A 60 7.72 8.05 19.19
C GLN A 60 7.08 6.93 18.36
N ASN A 61 7.30 5.66 18.73
CA ASN A 61 6.65 4.52 18.07
C ASN A 61 5.12 4.61 18.14
N THR A 62 4.59 4.97 19.32
CA THR A 62 3.14 5.18 19.50
C THR A 62 2.62 6.28 18.59
N ARG A 63 3.33 7.41 18.46
CA ARG A 63 2.92 8.49 17.57
C ARG A 63 2.88 8.06 16.10
N VAL A 64 3.86 7.29 15.63
CA VAL A 64 3.86 6.76 14.26
C VAL A 64 2.68 5.81 14.03
N ASN A 65 2.43 4.89 14.96
CA ASN A 65 1.28 3.98 14.91
C ASN A 65 -0.05 4.74 14.82
N VAL A 66 -0.25 5.70 15.72
CA VAL A 66 -1.49 6.49 15.77
C VAL A 66 -1.64 7.33 14.50
N ALA A 67 -0.57 7.97 14.03
CA ALA A 67 -0.62 8.75 12.79
C ALA A 67 -1.00 7.89 11.58
N GLY A 68 -0.41 6.70 11.43
CA GLY A 68 -0.73 5.80 10.32
C GLY A 68 -2.19 5.34 10.32
N VAL A 69 -2.70 4.92 11.48
CA VAL A 69 -4.10 4.48 11.60
C VAL A 69 -5.07 5.66 11.44
N ALA A 70 -4.76 6.82 12.02
CA ALA A 70 -5.59 8.02 11.90
C ALA A 70 -5.69 8.50 10.45
N THR A 71 -4.57 8.52 9.70
CA THR A 71 -4.59 8.89 8.27
C THR A 71 -5.53 7.98 7.48
N MET A 72 -5.46 6.66 7.67
CA MET A 72 -6.35 5.73 6.96
C MET A 72 -7.82 5.84 7.42
N ALA A 73 -8.06 6.07 8.71
CA ALA A 73 -9.41 6.17 9.26
C ALA A 73 -10.13 7.47 8.85
N LEU A 74 -9.37 8.55 8.62
CA LEU A 74 -9.90 9.86 8.19
C LEU A 74 -9.91 10.04 6.67
N ALA A 75 -9.31 9.11 5.93
CA ALA A 75 -9.28 9.14 4.48
C ALA A 75 -10.58 8.59 3.86
N PRO A 76 -10.91 9.00 2.62
CA PRO A 76 -11.90 8.31 1.82
C PRO A 76 -11.52 6.83 1.60
N PRO A 77 -12.47 5.96 1.22
CA PRO A 77 -12.15 4.64 0.71
C PRO A 77 -11.17 4.69 -0.46
N ALA A 78 -10.35 3.65 -0.65
CA ALA A 78 -9.49 3.58 -1.83
C ALA A 78 -10.34 3.45 -3.11
N PRO A 79 -9.99 4.13 -4.21
CA PRO A 79 -10.77 4.08 -5.44
C PRO A 79 -10.66 2.70 -6.10
N ASP A 80 -11.72 2.27 -6.78
CA ASP A 80 -11.71 1.03 -7.58
C ASP A 80 -11.10 1.31 -8.96
N VAL A 81 -10.02 0.61 -9.28
CA VAL A 81 -9.31 0.73 -10.56
C VAL A 81 -9.65 -0.40 -11.53
N SER A 82 -10.61 -1.27 -11.18
CA SER A 82 -11.04 -2.42 -11.96
C SER A 82 -12.39 -2.18 -12.65
N GLY A 83 -12.52 -2.66 -13.89
CA GLY A 83 -13.71 -2.47 -14.74
C GLY A 83 -14.44 -3.76 -15.04
N GLY A 84 -14.76 -4.58 -14.03
CA GLY A 84 -15.52 -5.83 -14.20
C GLY A 84 -14.82 -6.97 -14.97
N GLY A 85 -13.65 -6.72 -15.58
CA GLY A 85 -12.88 -7.72 -16.33
C GLY A 85 -11.36 -7.51 -16.36
N GLY A 86 -10.87 -6.46 -15.69
CA GLY A 86 -9.44 -6.14 -15.65
C GLY A 86 -9.16 -4.72 -15.16
N PRO A 87 -7.88 -4.36 -15.00
CA PRO A 87 -7.47 -3.01 -14.64
C PRO A 87 -7.89 -2.02 -15.73
N MET A 88 -8.42 -0.87 -15.34
CA MET A 88 -8.78 0.24 -16.24
C MET A 88 -7.54 1.09 -16.58
N LEU A 89 -6.47 0.42 -17.01
CA LEU A 89 -5.20 1.00 -17.45
C LEU A 89 -4.97 0.64 -18.91
N GLY A 90 -4.72 1.63 -19.75
CA GLY A 90 -4.50 1.44 -21.19
C GLY A 90 -3.43 2.36 -21.73
N ARG A 91 -3.12 2.18 -23.02
CA ARG A 91 -2.29 3.12 -23.78
C ARG A 91 -3.15 4.31 -24.21
N GLY A 92 -2.59 5.51 -24.14
CA GLY A 92 -3.19 6.71 -24.76
C GLY A 92 -3.01 6.73 -26.28
N GLU A 93 -3.32 7.88 -26.90
CA GLU A 93 -3.32 8.04 -28.36
C GLU A 93 -1.94 7.79 -28.99
N SER A 94 -0.86 8.15 -28.30
CA SER A 94 0.51 7.96 -28.78
C SER A 94 0.96 6.49 -28.78
N GLY A 95 0.26 5.62 -28.04
CA GLY A 95 0.70 4.25 -27.74
C GLY A 95 1.72 4.14 -26.59
N TYR A 96 2.32 5.26 -26.18
CA TYR A 96 3.30 5.35 -25.09
C TYR A 96 2.79 6.07 -23.84
N ASP A 97 1.61 6.68 -23.90
CA ASP A 97 1.01 7.32 -22.73
C ASP A 97 0.35 6.30 -21.80
N ALA A 98 0.35 6.58 -20.50
CA ALA A 98 -0.43 5.84 -19.52
C ALA A 98 -1.79 6.49 -19.32
N ALA A 99 -2.82 5.92 -19.94
CA ALA A 99 -4.21 6.34 -19.76
C ALA A 99 -4.87 5.53 -18.63
N MET A 100 -5.10 6.20 -17.49
CA MET A 100 -5.65 5.61 -16.27
C MET A 100 -7.10 6.05 -16.06
N ARG A 101 -7.94 5.12 -15.61
CA ARG A 101 -9.30 5.40 -15.13
C ARG A 101 -9.58 4.70 -13.80
N TRP A 102 -10.46 5.27 -13.00
CA TRP A 102 -10.91 4.72 -11.72
C TRP A 102 -12.36 5.10 -11.44
N GLN A 103 -13.03 4.34 -10.57
CA GLN A 103 -14.34 4.71 -10.05
C GLN A 103 -14.20 5.80 -8.99
N PRO A 104 -15.15 6.74 -8.91
CA PRO A 104 -15.13 7.76 -7.88
C PRO A 104 -15.21 7.14 -6.49
N SER A 105 -14.41 7.66 -5.55
CA SER A 105 -14.45 7.24 -4.15
C SER A 105 -15.39 8.16 -3.34
N PRO A 106 -16.32 7.61 -2.54
CA PRO A 106 -17.21 8.41 -1.71
C PRO A 106 -16.45 9.34 -0.75
N GLY A 107 -16.75 10.64 -0.80
CA GLY A 107 -16.14 11.63 0.07
C GLY A 107 -14.74 12.10 -0.35
N ALA A 108 -14.24 11.68 -1.52
CA ALA A 108 -13.03 12.25 -2.09
C ALA A 108 -13.25 13.70 -2.56
N ALA A 109 -12.25 14.55 -2.30
CA ALA A 109 -12.11 15.89 -2.86
C ALA A 109 -11.14 15.94 -4.05
N GLY A 110 -10.45 14.83 -4.33
CA GLY A 110 -9.62 14.63 -5.51
C GLY A 110 -8.79 13.36 -5.40
N TYR A 111 -7.85 13.18 -6.33
CA TYR A 111 -7.08 11.95 -6.45
C TYR A 111 -5.59 12.25 -6.64
N ARG A 112 -4.77 11.30 -6.20
CA ARG A 112 -3.34 11.26 -6.46
C ARG A 112 -2.99 10.03 -7.26
N VAL A 113 -2.32 10.25 -8.37
CA VAL A 113 -1.70 9.19 -9.18
C VAL A 113 -0.28 8.99 -8.67
N VAL A 114 0.14 7.74 -8.55
CA VAL A 114 1.51 7.36 -8.19
C VAL A 114 2.05 6.34 -9.17
N TRP A 115 3.36 6.37 -9.41
CA TRP A 115 4.02 5.36 -10.23
C TRP A 115 5.45 5.08 -9.77
N ARG A 116 5.95 3.91 -10.17
CA ARG A 116 7.30 3.42 -9.82
C ARG A 116 7.80 2.42 -10.84
N THR A 117 9.11 2.25 -10.93
CA THR A 117 9.71 1.10 -11.60
C THR A 117 9.28 -0.22 -10.93
N ALA A 118 9.32 -1.32 -11.68
CA ALA A 118 8.89 -2.62 -11.17
C ALA A 118 9.81 -3.22 -10.09
N TRP A 119 10.99 -2.62 -9.83
CA TRP A 119 12.05 -3.22 -9.01
C TRP A 119 11.94 -2.92 -7.52
N THR A 120 11.45 -1.74 -7.13
CA THR A 120 11.36 -1.30 -5.72
C THR A 120 9.92 -1.18 -5.28
N PRO A 121 9.56 -1.54 -4.04
CA PRO A 121 8.17 -1.47 -3.57
C PRO A 121 7.68 -0.03 -3.33
N ASP A 122 8.60 0.92 -3.16
CA ASP A 122 8.30 2.31 -2.85
C ASP A 122 7.82 3.06 -4.10
N TRP A 123 6.80 3.89 -3.94
CA TRP A 123 6.37 4.81 -4.99
C TRP A 123 7.46 5.87 -5.21
N GLU A 124 7.87 6.04 -6.46
CA GLU A 124 8.98 6.93 -6.83
C GLU A 124 8.47 8.30 -7.26
N HIS A 125 7.25 8.34 -7.78
CA HIS A 125 6.64 9.53 -8.33
C HIS A 125 5.18 9.64 -7.90
N GLU A 126 4.71 10.87 -7.77
CA GLU A 126 3.33 11.19 -7.44
C GLU A 126 2.85 12.46 -8.15
N LEU A 127 1.56 12.53 -8.42
CA LEU A 127 0.91 13.70 -9.00
C LEU A 127 -0.54 13.80 -8.50
N TYR A 128 -0.88 14.92 -7.86
CA TYR A 128 -2.27 15.24 -7.53
C TYR A 128 -2.98 15.76 -8.78
N VAL A 129 -4.12 15.14 -9.13
CA VAL A 129 -4.84 15.38 -10.39
C VAL A 129 -6.20 16.07 -10.20
N GLY A 130 -6.55 16.43 -8.96
CA GLY A 130 -7.84 17.05 -8.64
C GLY A 130 -9.01 16.06 -8.65
N ASP A 131 -10.23 16.58 -8.73
CA ASP A 131 -11.47 15.80 -8.75
C ASP A 131 -11.81 15.31 -10.15
N VAL A 132 -11.03 14.33 -10.61
CA VAL A 132 -11.21 13.63 -11.88
C VAL A 132 -11.20 12.12 -11.65
N THR A 133 -11.82 11.36 -12.55
CA THR A 133 -11.83 9.89 -12.52
C THR A 133 -11.00 9.26 -13.64
N GLU A 134 -10.30 10.10 -14.40
CA GLU A 134 -9.39 9.70 -15.45
C GLU A 134 -8.23 10.67 -15.57
N TYR A 135 -7.06 10.15 -15.94
CA TYR A 135 -5.88 10.96 -16.19
C TYR A 135 -4.93 10.23 -17.12
N THR A 136 -4.28 10.98 -18.03
CA THR A 136 -3.29 10.45 -18.97
C THR A 136 -1.93 11.07 -18.67
N LEU A 137 -0.94 10.24 -18.35
CA LEU A 137 0.45 10.67 -18.27
C LEU A 137 1.10 10.58 -19.66
N PRO A 138 1.53 11.70 -20.26
CA PRO A 138 2.13 11.70 -21.59
C PRO A 138 3.53 11.07 -21.55
N ASP A 139 3.86 10.28 -22.57
CA ASP A 139 5.19 9.66 -22.75
C ASP A 139 5.67 8.79 -21.57
N ILE A 140 4.74 8.21 -20.80
CA ILE A 140 5.04 7.23 -19.73
C ILE A 140 4.40 5.89 -20.07
N SER A 141 5.22 4.93 -20.47
CA SER A 141 4.77 3.60 -20.91
C SER A 141 4.20 2.77 -19.75
N ILE A 142 3.03 2.17 -20.00
CA ILE A 142 2.41 1.22 -19.05
C ILE A 142 3.18 -0.10 -18.90
N ASP A 143 4.14 -0.37 -19.77
CA ASP A 143 4.95 -1.59 -19.72
C ASP A 143 6.19 -1.44 -18.82
N ASP A 144 6.65 -0.21 -18.60
CA ASP A 144 7.89 0.07 -17.87
C ASP A 144 7.64 0.37 -16.38
N TYR A 145 6.42 0.79 -16.04
CA TYR A 145 6.04 1.27 -14.72
C TYR A 145 4.84 0.53 -14.13
N ILE A 146 4.77 0.56 -12.80
CA ILE A 146 3.59 0.19 -12.02
C ILE A 146 2.89 1.48 -11.62
N PHE A 147 1.56 1.49 -11.71
CA PHE A 147 0.73 2.65 -11.41
C PHE A 147 -0.25 2.35 -10.29
N GLY A 148 -0.68 3.39 -9.58
CA GLY A 148 -1.77 3.33 -8.63
C GLY A 148 -2.44 4.67 -8.42
N VAL A 149 -3.60 4.64 -7.77
CA VAL A 149 -4.38 5.83 -7.43
C VAL A 149 -4.77 5.79 -5.95
N ALA A 150 -4.64 6.93 -5.27
CA ALA A 150 -5.21 7.16 -3.96
C ALA A 150 -6.30 8.24 -4.04
N ALA A 151 -7.36 8.08 -3.26
CA ALA A 151 -8.35 9.13 -3.03
C ALA A 151 -7.84 10.08 -1.94
N VAL A 152 -8.11 11.38 -2.11
CA VAL A 152 -7.73 12.43 -1.17
C VAL A 152 -9.00 13.08 -0.63
N GLY A 153 -9.16 13.09 0.70
CA GLY A 153 -10.29 13.74 1.35
C GLY A 153 -10.16 15.27 1.43
N PRO A 154 -11.22 15.99 1.86
CA PRO A 154 -11.22 17.44 1.99
C PRO A 154 -10.11 18.00 2.89
N GLU A 155 -9.74 17.26 3.93
CA GLU A 155 -8.68 17.61 4.89
C GLU A 155 -7.28 17.08 4.45
N GLY A 156 -7.16 16.57 3.22
CA GLY A 156 -5.90 16.09 2.66
C GLY A 156 -5.49 14.67 3.10
N HIS A 157 -6.32 13.95 3.86
CA HIS A 157 -6.07 12.56 4.22
C HIS A 157 -6.21 11.64 3.00
N GLU A 158 -5.23 10.77 2.80
CA GLU A 158 -5.12 9.90 1.63
C GLU A 158 -5.49 8.46 1.95
N SER A 159 -6.26 7.85 1.06
CA SER A 159 -6.57 6.43 1.13
C SER A 159 -5.30 5.60 0.94
N MET A 160 -5.41 4.28 1.16
CA MET A 160 -4.43 3.37 0.57
C MET A 160 -4.42 3.53 -0.96
N VAL A 161 -3.25 3.29 -1.56
CA VAL A 161 -3.12 3.28 -3.02
C VAL A 161 -3.71 1.97 -3.55
N THR A 162 -4.66 2.09 -4.48
CA THR A 162 -5.09 0.95 -5.30
C THR A 162 -4.18 0.86 -6.51
N ALA A 163 -3.33 -0.17 -6.58
CA ALA A 163 -2.45 -0.40 -7.72
C ALA A 163 -3.22 -1.07 -8.88
N TYR A 164 -2.89 -0.68 -10.11
CA TYR A 164 -3.40 -1.35 -11.31
C TYR A 164 -2.73 -2.71 -11.48
N VAL A 165 -3.38 -3.76 -10.97
CA VAL A 165 -2.91 -5.14 -11.09
C VAL A 165 -3.88 -5.96 -11.92
N ARG A 166 -3.36 -6.92 -12.69
CA ARG A 166 -4.23 -7.92 -13.31
C ARG A 166 -4.77 -8.85 -12.22
N PRO A 167 -6.09 -9.08 -12.15
CA PRO A 167 -6.62 -10.08 -11.25
C PRO A 167 -6.08 -11.47 -11.62
N PRO A 168 -5.87 -12.36 -10.64
CA PRO A 168 -5.57 -13.76 -10.94
C PRO A 168 -6.64 -14.33 -11.88
N ARG A 169 -6.22 -15.03 -12.94
CA ARG A 169 -7.18 -15.72 -13.81
C ARG A 169 -7.93 -16.76 -13.00
N ALA A 170 -9.26 -16.70 -13.03
CA ALA A 170 -10.07 -17.81 -12.57
C ALA A 170 -9.66 -19.07 -13.35
N ARG A 171 -9.37 -20.17 -12.65
CA ARG A 171 -9.12 -21.45 -13.30
C ARG A 171 -10.42 -21.87 -13.97
N SER A 172 -10.42 -22.00 -15.29
CA SER A 172 -11.47 -22.73 -15.98
C SER A 172 -11.24 -24.21 -15.71
N ASP A 173 -12.27 -24.93 -15.26
CA ASP A 173 -12.20 -26.39 -15.18
C ASP A 173 -11.83 -26.95 -16.55
N ILE A 174 -10.75 -27.73 -16.59
CA ILE A 174 -10.35 -28.44 -17.80
C ILE A 174 -11.43 -29.49 -18.06
N ARG A 175 -12.27 -29.28 -19.08
CA ARG A 175 -13.18 -30.31 -19.54
C ARG A 175 -12.35 -31.38 -20.24
N GLU A 176 -12.16 -32.52 -19.59
CA GLU A 176 -11.70 -33.72 -20.30
C GLU A 176 -12.80 -34.12 -21.29
N VAL A 177 -12.49 -33.98 -22.57
CA VAL A 177 -13.31 -34.54 -23.65
C VAL A 177 -12.80 -35.96 -23.84
N GLY A 178 -13.59 -36.96 -23.41
CA GLY A 178 -13.24 -38.37 -23.49
C GLY A 178 -12.79 -38.78 -24.91
N ARG A 179 -11.78 -39.64 -24.98
CA ARG A 179 -11.26 -40.25 -26.22
C ARG A 179 -12.27 -41.20 -26.84
#